data_AF-A0A955LBW8-F1
#
_entry.id   AF-A0A955LBW8-F1
#
_cell.length_a   1.000
_cell.length_b   1.000
_cell.length_c   1.000
_cell.angle_alpha   90.00
_cell.angle_beta   90.00
_cell.angle_gamma   90.00
#
_symmetry.space_group_name_H-M   'P 1'
#
loop_
_entity.id
_entity.type
_entity.pdbx_description
1 polymer ?
#
loop_
_entity_poly.entity_id
_entity_poly.type
_entity_poly.pdbx_seq_one_letter_code
_entity_poly.pdbx_strand_id
1 'polypeptide(L)' 'MAGEKKTTKKATTEKKKNDGFKGLGIADAKIELQKVILLVRTGEETDTSKVKKLKKHIARLKTEENKK' A
#
# COMPACT_ATOMS: atom_id res chain seq x y z
N MET A 1 38.62 -13.97 -12.06
CA MET A 1 38.44 -15.26 -11.36
C MET A 1 38.22 -14.96 -9.88
N ALA A 2 37.16 -15.38 -9.19
CA ALA A 2 35.89 -15.97 -9.59
C ALA A 2 34.87 -15.79 -8.44
N GLY A 3 33.63 -15.41 -8.80
CA GLY A 3 32.34 -15.66 -8.11
C GLY A 3 32.09 -14.92 -6.78
N GLU A 4 30.97 -14.24 -6.52
CA GLU A 4 29.67 -14.14 -7.18
C GLU A 4 29.16 -12.70 -7.05
N LYS A 5 28.89 -12.06 -8.21
CA LYS A 5 28.00 -10.91 -8.25
C LYS A 5 26.58 -11.42 -8.05
N LYS A 6 26.01 -11.30 -6.85
CA LYS A 6 24.56 -11.41 -6.62
C LYS A 6 23.88 -10.27 -7.38
N THR A 7 23.48 -10.56 -8.60
CA THR A 7 22.63 -9.67 -9.41
C THR A 7 21.21 -9.77 -8.88
N THR A 8 20.88 -8.95 -7.88
CA THR A 8 19.49 -8.66 -7.61
C THR A 8 18.96 -7.89 -8.81
N LYS A 9 18.16 -8.57 -9.63
CA LYS A 9 17.31 -7.91 -10.63
C LYS A 9 16.52 -6.85 -9.86
N LYS A 10 16.86 -5.57 -10.04
CA LYS A 10 15.99 -4.46 -9.63
C LYS A 10 14.64 -4.76 -10.26
N ALA A 11 13.65 -5.06 -9.43
CA ALA A 11 12.28 -5.18 -9.89
C ALA A 11 11.93 -3.85 -10.58
N THR A 12 11.84 -3.87 -11.90
CA THR A 12 11.30 -2.77 -12.69
C THR A 12 9.85 -2.65 -12.28
N THR A 13 9.56 -1.70 -11.38
CA THR A 13 8.20 -1.42 -10.96
C THR A 13 7.56 -0.65 -12.11
N GLU A 14 6.90 -1.38 -13.01
CA GLU A 14 5.93 -0.79 -13.90
C GLU A 14 4.95 0.03 -13.06
N LYS A 15 4.87 1.33 -13.33
CA LYS A 15 3.89 2.24 -12.73
C LYS A 15 2.49 1.83 -13.19
N LYS A 16 1.88 0.83 -12.55
CA LYS A 16 0.43 0.63 -12.60
C LYS A 16 -0.22 1.81 -11.87
N LYS A 17 -0.82 2.73 -12.64
CA LYS A 17 -1.65 3.83 -12.14
C LYS A 17 -3.01 3.33 -11.62
N ASN A 18 -3.03 2.25 -10.84
CA ASN A 18 -4.24 1.86 -10.13
C ASN A 18 -4.20 2.50 -8.75
N ASP A 19 -5.26 3.22 -8.37
CA ASP A 19 -5.62 3.42 -6.96
C ASP A 19 -5.85 2.00 -6.37
N GLY A 20 -4.77 1.27 -6.08
CA GLY A 20 -4.73 -0.18 -5.84
C GLY A 20 -5.49 -0.66 -4.60
N PHE A 21 -6.25 0.23 -3.95
CA PHE A 21 -6.97 -0.04 -2.71
C PHE A 21 -8.50 -0.09 -2.88
N LYS A 22 -9.08 0.26 -4.04
CA LYS A 22 -10.55 0.36 -4.21
C LYS A 22 -11.31 -0.97 -4.12
N GLY A 23 -10.64 -2.11 -4.30
CA GLY A 23 -11.24 -3.46 -4.19
C GLY A 23 -10.78 -4.26 -2.97
N LEU A 24 -10.02 -3.64 -2.06
CA LEU A 24 -9.53 -4.31 -0.86
C LEU A 24 -10.62 -4.37 0.21
N GLY A 25 -10.80 -5.54 0.83
CA GLY A 25 -11.64 -5.71 2.02
C GLY A 25 -11.06 -4.98 3.24
N ILE A 26 -11.80 -4.96 4.36
CA ILE A 26 -11.39 -4.17 5.56
C ILE A 26 -10.01 -4.59 6.07
N ALA A 27 -9.74 -5.89 6.14
CA ALA A 27 -8.47 -6.43 6.63
C ALA A 27 -7.30 -6.02 5.72
N ASP A 28 -7.44 -6.22 4.41
CA ASP A 28 -6.41 -5.87 3.43
C ASP A 28 -6.16 -4.37 3.38
N ALA A 29 -7.22 -3.55 3.48
CA ALA A 29 -7.11 -2.10 3.53
C ALA A 29 -6.36 -1.61 4.79
N LYS A 30 -6.50 -2.30 5.94
CA LYS A 30 -5.72 -2.01 7.15
C LYS A 30 -4.25 -2.38 6.98
N ILE A 31 -3.95 -3.53 6.37
CA ILE A 31 -2.57 -3.96 6.08
C ILE A 31 -1.90 -2.94 5.16
N GLU A 32 -2.60 -2.53 4.10
CA GLU A 32 -2.09 -1.53 3.15
C GLU A 32 -1.88 -0.18 3.84
N LEU A 33 -2.80 0.24 4.72
CA LEU A 33 -2.63 1.45 5.52
C LEU A 33 -1.36 1.40 6.38
N GLN A 34 -1.06 0.26 7.01
CA GLN A 34 0.16 0.10 7.80
C GLN A 34 1.42 0.20 6.93
N LYS A 35 1.43 -0.45 5.77
CA LYS A 35 2.55 -0.37 4.81
C LYS A 35 2.80 1.06 4.35
N VAL A 36 1.76 1.78 3.93
CA VAL A 36 1.89 3.17 3.49
C VAL A 36 2.37 4.07 4.62
N ILE A 37 1.87 3.88 5.86
CA ILE A 37 2.37 4.64 7.02
C ILE A 37 3.86 4.35 7.25
N LEU A 38 4.30 3.10 7.10
CA LEU A 38 5.71 2.75 7.24
C LEU A 38 6.56 3.44 6.18
N LEU A 39 6.16 3.40 4.91
CA LEU A 39 6.84 4.08 3.81
C LEU A 39 6.91 5.61 4.03
N VAL A 40 5.86 6.20 4.60
CA VAL A 40 5.85 7.62 4.98
C VAL A 40 6.84 7.90 6.11
N ARG A 41 6.91 7.03 7.11
CA ARG A 41 7.86 7.16 8.24
C ARG A 41 9.31 6.97 7.81
N THR A 42 9.59 6.06 6.87
CA THR A 42 10.93 5.83 6.32
C THR A 42 11.34 6.92 5.31
N GLY A 43 10.40 7.78 4.90
CA GLY A 43 10.63 8.82 3.90
C GLY A 43 10.63 8.32 2.46
N GLU A 44 10.34 7.03 2.24
CA GLU A 44 10.22 6.43 0.91
C GLU A 44 8.94 6.88 0.17
N GLU A 45 7.90 7.26 0.91
CA GLU A 45 6.66 7.82 0.38
C GLU A 45 6.38 9.19 1.02
N THR A 46 6.42 10.27 0.25
CA THR A 46 6.08 11.61 0.75
C THR A 46 4.60 11.95 0.59
N ASP A 47 3.87 11.18 -0.22
CA ASP A 47 2.45 11.39 -0.47
C ASP A 47 1.57 10.80 0.65
N THR A 48 1.24 11.66 1.62
CA THR A 48 0.31 11.32 2.71
C THR A 48 -1.16 11.21 2.25
N SER A 49 -1.50 11.59 1.02
CA SER A 49 -2.88 11.52 0.52
C SER A 49 -3.40 10.08 0.45
N LYS A 50 -2.50 9.12 0.18
CA LYS A 50 -2.79 7.68 0.19
C LYS A 50 -3.28 7.21 1.57
N VAL A 51 -2.64 7.66 2.65
CA VAL A 51 -3.05 7.36 4.03
C VAL A 51 -4.48 7.88 4.29
N LYS A 52 -4.78 9.12 3.87
CA LYS A 52 -6.11 9.73 4.04
C LYS A 52 -7.18 8.96 3.26
N LYS A 53 -6.89 8.57 2.02
CA LYS A 53 -7.79 7.77 1.17
C LYS A 53 -8.07 6.39 1.77
N LEU A 54 -7.03 5.67 2.23
CA LEU A 54 -7.16 4.35 2.87
C LEU A 54 -7.99 4.42 4.17
N LYS A 55 -7.74 5.40 5.03
CA LYS A 55 -8.56 5.63 6.24
C LYS A 55 -10.03 5.83 5.90
N LYS A 56 -10.33 6.64 4.87
CA LYS A 56 -11.71 6.89 4.43
C LYS A 56 -12.36 5.62 3.85
N HIS A 57 -11.62 4.81 3.10
CA HIS A 57 -12.10 3.54 2.55
C HIS A 57 -12.45 2.55 3.66
N ILE A 58 -11.56 2.35 4.64
CA ILE A 58 -11.82 1.49 5.81
C ILE A 58 -13.07 1.95 6.56
N ALA A 59 -13.24 3.26 6.76
CA ALA A 59 -14.41 3.80 7.43
C ALA A 59 -15.72 3.50 6.67
N ARG A 60 -15.71 3.60 5.33
CA ARG A 60 -16.86 3.23 4.49
C ARG A 60 -17.18 1.75 4.62
N LEU A 61 -16.18 0.89 4.49
CA LEU A 61 -16.38 -0.56 4.60
C LEU A 61 -16.91 -0.96 5.99
N LYS A 62 -16.39 -0.38 7.07
CA LYS A 62 -16.96 -0.60 8.42
C LYS A 62 -18.42 -0.15 8.53
N THR A 63 -18.77 0.96 7.88
CA THR A 63 -20.15 1.47 7.86
C THR A 63 -21.07 0.53 7.08
N GLU A 64 -20.58 -0.07 5.99
CA GLU A 64 -21.31 -1.07 5.21
C GLU A 64 -21.46 -2.40 5.95
N GLU A 65 -20.41 -2.84 6.67
CA GLU A 65 -20.45 -4.02 7.53
C GLU A 65 -21.48 -3.85 8.65
N ASN A 66 -21.53 -2.68 9.30
CA ASN A 66 -22.50 -2.38 10.35
C ASN A 66 -23.96 -2.25 9.87
N LYS A 67 -24.20 -2.16 8.55
CA LYS A 67 -25.56 -2.10 7.96
C LYS A 67 -26.13 -3.47 7.62
N LYS A 68 -25.33 -4.54 7.73
CA LYS A 68 -25.75 -5.93 7.55
C LYS A 68 -26.05 -6.57 8.90
#